data_AF-A0A8B7DP44-F1
#
_entry.id   AF-A0A8B7DP44-F1
#
_cell.length_a   1.000
_cell.length_b   1.000
_cell.length_c   1.000
_cell.angle_alpha   90.00
_cell.angle_beta   90.00
_cell.angle_gamma   90.00
#
_symmetry.space_group_name_H-M   'P 1'
#
loop_
_entity.id
_entity.type
_entity.pdbx_description
1 polymer ?
#
loop_
_entity_poly.entity_id
_entity_poly.type
_entity_poly.pdbx_seq_one_letter_code
_entity_poly.pdbx_strand_id
1 'polypeptide(L)'
;MHDVLKASIENPPKSLVRKLTKPNFCKSNTPSLLWGCENEEFGLAEYVNISSDDTYMSESLCLSVVIGFVVSQEKPWLGVSPAGVVHCSCCGYGVVEVKCPYSLKDIGLTSSIDDENFYVKKSNNGFMLERTHPYFSQVQHGMFILDVHYCDFVVWTPIDFLFFQIEHDPYFVNEMITKSTKFWKNVILPELMTRKLEIADVKTVEQQKEEIFCICKKSNSNWDMLGCDCCDQWFHLICLKLKNLPKTKVWYCPTCRQKK
;
A
#
# COMPACT_ATOMS: atom_id res chain seq x y z
N MET A 1 -7.39 -0.84 4.65
CA MET A 1 -8.28 -0.59 5.81
C MET A 1 -7.48 -0.41 7.09
N HIS A 2 -6.74 -1.42 7.55
CA HIS A 2 -5.90 -1.38 8.76
C HIS A 2 -5.12 -0.08 9.01
N ASP A 3 -4.36 0.39 8.00
CA ASP A 3 -3.56 1.61 8.11
C ASP A 3 -4.41 2.84 8.47
N VAL A 4 -5.64 2.92 7.95
CA VAL A 4 -6.59 4.00 8.23
C VAL A 4 -7.11 3.93 9.66
N LEU A 5 -7.32 2.72 10.18
CA LEU A 5 -7.78 2.52 11.57
C LEU A 5 -6.73 2.98 12.58
N LYS A 6 -5.45 2.75 12.27
CA LYS A 6 -4.32 3.18 13.11
C LYS A 6 -3.93 4.64 12.91
N ALA A 7 -4.39 5.29 11.83
CA ALA A 7 -4.02 6.67 11.53
C ALA A 7 -4.73 7.68 12.43
N SER A 8 -4.00 8.73 12.83
CA SER A 8 -4.62 9.92 13.42
C SER A 8 -5.39 10.71 12.36
N ILE A 9 -6.53 11.28 12.76
CA ILE A 9 -7.32 12.18 11.90
C ILE A 9 -6.72 13.59 11.95
N GLU A 10 -6.27 14.03 13.12
CA GLU A 10 -5.69 15.37 13.32
C GLU A 10 -4.31 15.49 12.70
N ASN A 11 -3.49 14.44 12.84
CA ASN A 11 -2.13 14.38 12.35
C ASN A 11 -1.91 13.13 11.48
N PRO A 12 -2.52 13.08 10.27
CA PRO A 12 -2.48 11.90 9.43
C PRO A 12 -1.07 11.65 8.86
N PRO A 13 -0.60 10.39 8.78
CA PRO A 13 0.68 10.07 8.15
C PRO A 13 0.70 10.49 6.68
N LYS A 14 1.59 11.41 6.31
CA LYS A 14 1.69 11.92 4.92
C LYS A 14 1.91 10.81 3.90
N SER A 15 2.65 9.76 4.25
CA SER A 15 2.87 8.58 3.39
C SER A 15 1.57 7.85 3.07
N LEU A 16 0.71 7.64 4.06
CA LEU A 16 -0.60 7.00 3.88
C LEU A 16 -1.52 7.87 3.02
N VAL A 17 -1.58 9.18 3.30
CA VAL A 17 -2.40 10.10 2.51
C VAL A 17 -1.95 10.08 1.05
N ARG A 18 -0.63 10.20 0.79
CA ARG A 18 -0.09 10.10 -0.57
C ARG A 18 -0.43 8.77 -1.24
N LYS A 19 -0.33 7.64 -0.52
CA LYS A 19 -0.67 6.31 -1.04
C LYS A 19 -2.14 6.23 -1.49
N LEU A 20 -3.04 6.94 -0.82
CA LEU A 20 -4.47 6.93 -1.10
C LEU A 20 -4.92 8.00 -2.10
N THR A 21 -4.20 9.11 -2.25
CA THR A 21 -4.62 10.24 -3.11
C THR A 21 -3.82 10.40 -4.41
N LYS A 22 -2.61 9.84 -4.48
CA LYS A 22 -1.82 9.84 -5.71
C LYS A 22 -2.10 8.55 -6.50
N PRO A 23 -2.33 8.64 -7.82
CA PRO A 23 -2.42 7.48 -8.69
C PRO A 23 -1.03 6.84 -8.83
N ASN A 24 -0.62 6.05 -7.82
CA ASN A 24 0.62 5.30 -7.87
C ASN A 24 0.36 3.92 -8.50
N PHE A 25 0.69 3.79 -9.78
CA PHE A 25 0.61 2.52 -10.52
C PHE A 25 1.86 1.63 -10.36
N CYS A 26 2.75 1.91 -9.39
CA CYS A 26 3.87 1.03 -9.13
C CYS A 26 3.36 -0.28 -8.51
N LYS A 27 3.23 -1.33 -9.35
CA LYS A 27 3.11 -2.70 -8.88
C LYS A 27 4.33 -3.01 -8.02
N SER A 28 4.10 -3.32 -6.75
CA SER A 28 5.14 -3.74 -5.84
C SER A 28 5.56 -5.16 -6.20
N ASN A 29 6.80 -5.33 -6.67
CA ASN A 29 7.33 -6.62 -7.13
C ASN A 29 8.07 -7.36 -5.99
N THR A 30 7.57 -7.27 -4.76
CA THR A 30 8.19 -8.01 -3.66
C THR A 30 7.91 -9.51 -3.84
N PRO A 31 8.88 -10.40 -3.54
CA PRO A 31 8.69 -11.84 -3.68
C PRO A 31 7.42 -12.35 -2.98
N SER A 32 7.12 -11.81 -1.80
CA SER A 32 5.94 -12.22 -1.04
C SER A 32 4.61 -11.86 -1.69
N LEU A 33 4.54 -10.74 -2.43
CA LEU A 33 3.33 -10.36 -3.15
C LEU A 33 3.15 -11.17 -4.42
N LEU A 34 4.23 -11.38 -5.19
CA LEU A 34 4.20 -12.23 -6.38
C LEU A 34 3.78 -13.66 -6.02
N TRP A 35 4.39 -14.22 -4.98
CA TRP A 35 4.02 -15.52 -4.43
C TRP A 35 2.55 -15.59 -4.04
N GLY A 36 2.04 -14.58 -3.33
CA GLY A 36 0.63 -14.52 -2.97
C GLY A 36 -0.28 -14.56 -4.21
N CYS A 37 -0.02 -13.70 -5.18
CA CYS A 37 -0.82 -13.61 -6.40
C CYS A 37 -0.74 -14.89 -7.27
N GLU A 38 0.43 -15.50 -7.40
CA GLU A 38 0.63 -16.72 -8.19
C GLU A 38 -0.03 -17.95 -7.56
N ASN A 39 -0.22 -17.96 -6.23
CA ASN A 39 -0.70 -19.13 -5.51
C ASN A 39 -2.13 -19.02 -4.97
N GLU A 40 -2.75 -17.84 -5.07
CA GLU A 40 -4.12 -17.61 -4.61
C GLU A 40 -5.11 -18.58 -5.29
N GLU A 41 -4.92 -18.85 -6.59
CA GLU A 41 -5.76 -19.77 -7.35
C GLU A 41 -5.64 -21.23 -6.89
N PHE A 42 -4.44 -21.67 -6.50
CA PHE A 42 -4.24 -23.03 -5.97
C PHE A 42 -4.92 -23.19 -4.60
N GLY A 43 -4.78 -22.18 -3.73
CA GLY A 43 -5.46 -22.18 -2.43
C GLY A 43 -6.98 -22.18 -2.55
N LEU A 44 -7.53 -21.43 -3.52
CA LEU A 44 -8.95 -21.43 -3.79
C LEU A 44 -9.44 -22.76 -4.38
N ALA A 45 -8.69 -23.35 -5.31
CA ALA A 45 -9.04 -24.64 -5.92
C ALA A 45 -9.04 -25.77 -4.88
N GLU A 46 -8.05 -25.80 -3.99
CA GLU A 46 -7.98 -26.81 -2.92
C GLU A 46 -9.11 -26.63 -1.91
N TYR A 47 -9.46 -25.39 -1.56
CA TYR A 47 -10.64 -25.09 -0.75
C TYR A 47 -11.92 -25.63 -1.40
N VAL A 48 -12.17 -25.34 -2.69
CA VAL A 48 -13.37 -25.83 -3.38
C VAL A 48 -13.44 -27.35 -3.40
N ASN A 49 -12.32 -28.04 -3.63
CA ASN A 49 -12.25 -29.49 -3.64
C ASN A 49 -12.58 -30.09 -2.26
N ILE A 50 -12.05 -29.51 -1.18
CA ILE A 50 -12.27 -30.02 0.18
C ILE A 50 -13.67 -29.68 0.68
N SER A 51 -14.17 -28.49 0.39
CA SER A 51 -15.50 -28.04 0.81
C SER A 51 -16.65 -28.72 0.05
N SER A 52 -16.37 -29.41 -1.06
CA SER A 52 -17.35 -30.19 -1.82
C SER A 52 -17.32 -31.69 -1.51
N ASP A 53 -16.39 -32.15 -0.66
CA ASP A 53 -16.34 -33.54 -0.19
C ASP A 53 -17.38 -33.73 0.94
N ASP A 54 -18.29 -34.69 0.76
CA ASP A 54 -19.43 -35.01 1.65
C ASP A 54 -19.02 -35.34 3.11
N THR A 55 -17.73 -35.50 3.39
CA THR A 55 -17.22 -35.81 4.73
C THR A 55 -17.16 -34.62 5.70
N TYR A 56 -17.15 -33.36 5.22
CA TYR A 56 -17.00 -32.19 6.10
C TYR A 56 -18.30 -31.42 6.37
N MET A 57 -19.28 -31.45 5.47
CA MET A 57 -20.63 -30.88 5.63
C MET A 57 -21.57 -31.58 4.65
N SER A 58 -22.59 -32.28 5.16
CA SER A 58 -23.63 -32.94 4.35
C SER A 58 -24.27 -31.96 3.35
N GLU A 59 -24.27 -32.30 2.06
CA GLU A 59 -25.11 -31.71 0.99
C GLU A 59 -24.99 -30.18 0.77
N SER A 60 -23.80 -29.61 0.90
CA SER A 60 -23.57 -28.19 0.63
C SER A 60 -22.74 -27.97 -0.65
N LEU A 61 -23.41 -27.57 -1.73
CA LEU A 61 -22.75 -27.14 -2.97
C LEU A 61 -22.08 -25.78 -2.73
N CYS A 62 -20.82 -25.79 -2.29
CA CYS A 62 -20.00 -24.59 -2.17
C CYS A 62 -19.59 -24.08 -3.56
N LEU A 63 -20.45 -23.28 -4.19
CA LEU A 63 -20.08 -22.57 -5.42
C LEU A 63 -19.17 -21.40 -5.06
N SER A 64 -17.88 -21.49 -5.39
CA SER A 64 -16.97 -20.35 -5.33
C SER A 64 -16.97 -19.60 -6.65
N VAL A 65 -17.36 -18.32 -6.63
CA VAL A 65 -17.30 -17.44 -7.81
C VAL A 65 -16.26 -16.36 -7.54
N VAL A 66 -15.29 -16.26 -8.45
CA VAL A 66 -14.35 -15.13 -8.47
C VAL A 66 -15.09 -13.90 -8.97
N ILE A 67 -15.13 -12.85 -8.16
CA ILE A 67 -15.68 -11.56 -8.53
C ILE A 67 -14.58 -10.50 -8.59
N GLY A 68 -14.82 -9.45 -9.37
CA GLY A 68 -13.91 -8.31 -9.44
C GLY A 68 -13.96 -7.43 -8.20
N PHE A 69 -13.37 -6.24 -8.32
CA PHE A 69 -13.44 -5.22 -7.28
C PHE A 69 -14.87 -4.70 -7.11
N VAL A 70 -15.39 -4.76 -5.88
CA VAL A 70 -16.73 -4.30 -5.50
C VAL A 70 -16.62 -2.99 -4.74
N VAL A 71 -17.41 -1.99 -5.16
CA VAL A 71 -17.54 -0.71 -4.47
C VAL A 71 -18.86 -0.69 -3.69
N SER A 72 -18.82 -0.21 -2.45
CA SER A 72 -20.05 -0.04 -1.66
C SER A 72 -20.97 0.98 -2.30
N GLN A 73 -22.23 0.61 -2.48
CA GLN A 73 -23.25 1.51 -3.05
C GLN A 73 -23.56 2.69 -2.11
N GLU A 74 -23.62 2.44 -0.81
CA GLU A 74 -23.91 3.49 0.18
C GLU A 74 -22.70 4.36 0.51
N LYS A 75 -21.50 3.78 0.45
CA LYS A 75 -20.26 4.42 0.90
C LYS A 75 -19.20 4.28 -0.21
N PRO A 76 -19.32 5.03 -1.33
CA PRO A 76 -18.51 4.80 -2.55
C PRO A 76 -16.99 5.00 -2.38
N TRP A 77 -16.54 5.55 -1.25
CA TRP A 77 -15.14 5.62 -0.88
C TRP A 77 -14.58 4.31 -0.29
N LEU A 78 -15.42 3.27 -0.19
CA LEU A 78 -15.07 1.93 0.29
C LEU A 78 -15.25 0.91 -0.83
N GLY A 79 -14.33 -0.04 -0.92
CA GLY A 79 -14.46 -1.19 -1.78
C GLY A 79 -13.58 -2.35 -1.33
N VAL A 80 -13.80 -3.52 -1.90
CA VAL A 80 -13.08 -4.77 -1.60
C VAL A 80 -12.85 -5.57 -2.88
N SER A 81 -11.76 -6.34 -2.91
CA SER A 81 -11.51 -7.39 -3.90
C SER A 81 -11.39 -8.71 -3.13
N PRO A 82 -12.47 -9.48 -2.97
CA PRO A 82 -12.39 -10.77 -2.29
C PRO A 82 -11.70 -11.80 -3.20
N ALA A 83 -11.13 -12.86 -2.60
CA ALA A 83 -10.59 -13.97 -3.40
C ALA A 83 -11.74 -14.77 -4.06
N GLY A 84 -12.85 -14.95 -3.35
CA GLY A 84 -14.06 -15.55 -3.89
C GLY A 84 -15.28 -15.28 -3.01
N VAL A 85 -16.47 -15.58 -3.55
CA VAL A 85 -17.72 -15.64 -2.80
C VAL A 85 -18.18 -17.08 -2.78
N VAL A 86 -18.58 -17.58 -1.62
CA VAL A 86 -19.11 -18.94 -1.42
C VAL A 86 -20.61 -18.86 -1.10
N HIS A 87 -21.33 -19.91 -1.48
CA HIS A 87 -22.70 -20.13 -1.05
C HIS A 87 -22.83 -21.52 -0.40
N CYS A 88 -23.25 -21.59 0.87
CA CYS A 88 -23.72 -22.81 1.50
C CYS A 88 -25.26 -22.84 1.49
N SER A 89 -25.85 -23.99 1.17
CA SER A 89 -27.28 -24.23 1.38
C SER A 89 -27.68 -24.06 2.87
N CYS A 90 -26.73 -24.33 3.77
CA CYS A 90 -26.85 -24.22 5.22
C CYS A 90 -26.69 -22.79 5.78
N CYS A 91 -25.61 -22.11 5.40
CA CYS A 91 -25.15 -20.84 5.98
C CYS A 91 -25.48 -19.62 5.11
N GLY A 92 -25.97 -19.82 3.88
CA GLY A 92 -26.18 -18.75 2.91
C GLY A 92 -24.88 -18.31 2.25
N TYR A 93 -24.79 -17.02 1.91
CA TYR A 93 -23.60 -16.45 1.26
C TYR A 93 -22.51 -16.10 2.27
N GLY A 94 -21.27 -16.37 1.89
CA GLY A 94 -20.05 -15.99 2.60
C GLY A 94 -18.95 -15.54 1.64
N VAL A 95 -17.83 -15.10 2.20
CA VAL A 95 -16.66 -14.67 1.41
C VAL A 95 -15.47 -15.58 1.71
N VAL A 96 -14.65 -15.86 0.70
CA VAL A 96 -13.39 -16.59 0.87
C VAL A 96 -12.24 -15.60 0.79
N GLU A 97 -11.33 -15.67 1.76
CA GLU A 97 -10.09 -14.89 1.78
C GLU A 97 -8.91 -15.86 1.84
N VAL A 98 -8.11 -15.90 0.77
CA VAL A 98 -6.96 -16.81 0.66
C VAL A 98 -5.67 -16.06 0.98
N LYS A 99 -4.82 -16.67 1.82
CA LYS A 99 -3.47 -16.19 2.13
C LYS A 99 -2.43 -17.27 1.87
N CYS A 100 -1.45 -16.94 1.05
CA CYS A 100 -0.29 -17.79 0.78
C CYS A 100 0.96 -17.17 1.42
N PRO A 101 1.32 -17.50 2.67
CA PRO A 101 2.45 -16.88 3.36
C PRO A 101 3.79 -17.33 2.77
N TYR A 102 4.51 -16.41 2.13
CA TYR A 102 5.81 -16.69 1.48
C TYR A 102 6.87 -17.27 2.42
N SER A 103 6.85 -16.90 3.71
CA SER A 103 7.77 -17.44 4.71
C SER A 103 7.57 -18.93 4.98
N LEU A 104 6.39 -19.47 4.65
CA LEU A 104 6.02 -20.85 4.97
C LEU A 104 6.05 -21.78 3.75
N LYS A 105 6.44 -21.27 2.57
CA LYS A 105 6.36 -22.02 1.31
C LYS A 105 7.13 -23.35 1.32
N ASP A 106 8.22 -23.43 2.08
CA ASP A 106 9.12 -24.59 2.12
C ASP A 106 9.02 -25.39 3.44
N ILE A 107 8.33 -24.85 4.45
CA ILE A 107 8.29 -25.40 5.82
C ILE A 107 6.89 -25.76 6.32
N GLY A 108 5.83 -25.29 5.63
CA GLY A 108 4.45 -25.53 6.02
C GLY A 108 3.99 -24.74 7.25
N LEU A 109 2.83 -25.12 7.77
CA LEU A 109 2.14 -24.49 8.91
C LEU A 109 2.53 -25.10 10.26
N THR A 110 2.98 -26.36 10.28
CA THR A 110 3.19 -27.13 11.53
C THR A 110 4.05 -26.39 12.56
N SER A 111 5.15 -25.76 12.14
CA SER A 111 6.06 -25.02 13.04
C SER A 111 5.56 -23.63 13.42
N SER A 112 4.62 -23.06 12.66
CA SER A 112 4.17 -21.67 12.81
C SER A 112 2.89 -21.55 13.63
N ILE A 113 2.07 -22.59 13.69
CA ILE A 113 0.82 -22.59 14.45
C ILE A 113 1.05 -22.34 15.96
N ASP A 114 2.20 -22.79 16.48
CA ASP A 114 2.58 -22.59 17.88
C ASP A 114 3.41 -21.31 18.10
N ASP A 115 3.72 -20.54 17.04
CA ASP A 115 4.42 -19.26 17.15
C ASP A 115 3.45 -18.15 17.60
N GLU A 116 3.79 -17.47 18.69
CA GLU A 116 3.06 -16.32 19.20
C GLU A 116 2.99 -15.15 18.21
N ASN A 117 3.89 -15.07 17.23
CA ASN A 117 3.87 -14.04 16.20
C ASN A 117 3.03 -14.41 14.97
N PHE A 118 2.62 -15.67 14.84
CA PHE A 118 1.79 -16.09 13.72
C PHE A 118 0.36 -15.58 13.87
N TYR A 119 -0.25 -15.14 12.77
CA TYR A 119 -1.55 -14.48 12.81
C TYR A 119 -2.72 -15.45 13.05
N VAL A 120 -2.52 -16.76 12.94
CA VAL A 120 -3.52 -17.77 13.31
C VAL A 120 -3.21 -18.29 14.71
N LYS A 121 -4.24 -18.40 15.56
CA LYS A 121 -4.17 -18.89 16.93
C LYS A 121 -5.05 -20.11 17.11
N LYS A 122 -4.57 -21.07 17.93
CA LYS A 122 -5.40 -22.19 18.40
C LYS A 122 -6.46 -21.69 19.38
N SER A 123 -7.67 -22.20 19.22
CA SER A 123 -8.84 -21.97 20.06
C SER A 123 -9.37 -23.31 20.56
N ASN A 124 -10.21 -23.30 21.60
CA ASN A 124 -10.90 -24.52 22.06
C ASN A 124 -11.73 -25.19 20.94
N ASN A 125 -12.19 -24.40 19.97
CA ASN A 125 -13.02 -24.83 18.84
C ASN A 125 -12.27 -24.84 17.50
N GLY A 126 -10.94 -25.01 17.50
CA GLY A 126 -10.13 -25.08 16.28
C GLY A 126 -9.17 -23.90 16.14
N PHE A 127 -9.35 -23.07 15.12
CA PHE A 127 -8.46 -21.95 14.79
C PHE A 127 -9.19 -20.63 14.78
N MET A 128 -8.49 -19.55 15.11
CA MET A 128 -8.98 -18.18 15.03
C MET A 128 -7.92 -17.24 14.45
N LEU A 129 -8.35 -16.15 13.83
CA LEU A 129 -7.47 -15.09 13.37
C LEU A 129 -7.23 -14.07 14.49
N GLU A 130 -5.97 -13.71 14.70
CA GLU A 130 -5.56 -12.70 15.67
C GLU A 130 -6.26 -11.36 15.38
N ARG A 131 -7.06 -10.86 16.33
CA ARG A 131 -7.94 -9.69 16.12
C ARG A 131 -7.17 -8.40 15.88
N THR A 132 -5.92 -8.33 16.36
CA THR A 132 -5.04 -7.17 16.16
C THR A 132 -4.31 -7.19 14.80
N HIS A 133 -4.36 -8.32 14.09
CA HIS A 133 -3.65 -8.50 12.81
C HIS A 133 -4.36 -7.76 11.67
N PRO A 134 -3.62 -7.17 10.69
CA PRO A 134 -4.20 -6.49 9.53
C PRO A 134 -5.26 -7.30 8.77
N TYR A 135 -5.07 -8.62 8.65
CA TYR A 135 -6.00 -9.51 7.96
C TYR A 135 -7.39 -9.54 8.61
N PHE A 136 -7.49 -9.38 9.93
CA PHE A 136 -8.78 -9.35 10.61
C PHE A 136 -9.61 -8.16 10.13
N SER A 137 -8.99 -6.97 10.06
CA SER A 137 -9.65 -5.78 9.50
C SER A 137 -9.99 -5.91 8.02
N GLN A 138 -9.21 -6.69 7.25
CA GLN A 138 -9.47 -6.94 5.83
C GLN A 138 -10.72 -7.81 5.66
N VAL A 139 -10.79 -8.90 6.40
CA VAL A 139 -11.91 -9.86 6.36
C VAL A 139 -13.21 -9.21 6.84
N GLN A 140 -13.20 -8.53 7.98
CA GLN A 140 -14.36 -7.81 8.50
C GLN A 140 -14.85 -6.73 7.53
N HIS A 141 -13.92 -6.02 6.86
CA HIS A 141 -14.26 -5.06 5.81
C HIS A 141 -14.90 -5.73 4.59
N GLY A 142 -14.37 -6.85 4.14
CA GLY A 142 -14.96 -7.59 3.01
C GLY A 142 -16.38 -8.06 3.29
N MET A 143 -16.61 -8.64 4.46
CA MET A 143 -17.94 -9.07 4.90
C MET A 143 -18.93 -7.89 4.94
N PHE A 144 -18.52 -6.72 5.43
CA PHE A 144 -19.35 -5.52 5.44
C PHE A 144 -19.72 -5.01 4.04
N ILE A 145 -18.77 -5.02 3.08
CA ILE A 145 -19.03 -4.49 1.74
C ILE A 145 -19.93 -5.42 0.92
N LEU A 146 -19.80 -6.73 1.13
CA LEU A 146 -20.57 -7.76 0.43
C LEU A 146 -21.88 -8.13 1.13
N ASP A 147 -22.13 -7.57 2.32
CA ASP A 147 -23.30 -7.87 3.15
C ASP A 147 -23.46 -9.38 3.45
N VAL A 148 -22.39 -9.99 3.98
CA VAL A 148 -22.35 -11.42 4.36
C VAL A 148 -21.95 -11.58 5.82
N HIS A 149 -22.30 -12.71 6.42
CA HIS A 149 -22.13 -12.95 7.86
C HIS A 149 -20.88 -13.73 8.25
N TYR A 150 -20.19 -14.34 7.29
CA TYR A 150 -18.99 -15.11 7.55
C TYR A 150 -17.98 -15.03 6.42
N CYS A 151 -16.73 -15.34 6.78
CA CYS A 151 -15.63 -15.50 5.86
C CYS A 151 -14.90 -16.80 6.13
N ASP A 152 -14.71 -17.62 5.09
CA ASP A 152 -13.79 -18.74 5.15
C ASP A 152 -12.37 -18.23 4.88
N PHE A 153 -11.55 -18.27 5.93
CA PHE A 153 -10.19 -17.79 5.89
C PHE A 153 -9.25 -18.95 5.60
N VAL A 154 -8.65 -18.93 4.41
CA VAL A 154 -7.80 -19.99 3.89
C VAL A 154 -6.33 -19.58 4.02
N VAL A 155 -5.53 -20.47 4.61
CA VAL A 155 -4.07 -20.38 4.61
C VAL A 155 -3.54 -21.56 3.80
N TRP A 156 -2.90 -21.25 2.68
CA TRP A 156 -2.41 -22.25 1.74
C TRP A 156 -0.90 -22.17 1.55
N THR A 157 -0.26 -23.34 1.54
CA THR A 157 1.12 -23.56 1.11
C THR A 157 1.17 -24.83 0.26
N PRO A 158 2.24 -25.08 -0.51
CA PRO A 158 2.40 -26.36 -1.22
C PRO A 158 2.47 -27.61 -0.32
N ILE A 159 2.60 -27.44 0.99
CA ILE A 159 2.80 -28.51 1.97
C ILE A 159 1.54 -28.73 2.81
N ASP A 160 0.97 -27.65 3.31
CA ASP A 160 -0.16 -27.65 4.23
C ASP A 160 -1.29 -26.73 3.75
N PHE A 161 -2.51 -27.16 4.05
CA PHE A 161 -3.75 -26.43 3.86
C PHE A 161 -4.51 -26.29 5.19
N LEU A 162 -4.99 -25.09 5.48
CA LEU A 162 -5.81 -24.80 6.65
C LEU A 162 -6.90 -23.80 6.27
N PHE A 163 -8.14 -24.07 6.67
CA PHE A 163 -9.17 -23.04 6.66
C PHE A 163 -10.05 -23.09 7.91
N PHE A 164 -10.62 -21.96 8.25
CA PHE A 164 -11.57 -21.82 9.35
C PHE A 164 -12.49 -20.62 9.11
N GLN A 165 -13.68 -20.67 9.69
CA GLN A 165 -14.68 -19.63 9.54
C GLN A 165 -14.41 -18.46 10.51
N ILE A 166 -14.49 -17.24 10.01
CA ILE A 166 -14.47 -15.99 10.76
C ILE A 166 -15.86 -15.36 10.67
N GLU A 167 -16.47 -15.08 11.81
CA GLU A 167 -17.79 -14.45 11.87
C GLU A 167 -17.71 -12.93 11.78
N HIS A 168 -18.75 -12.32 11.23
CA HIS A 168 -18.93 -10.88 11.21
C HIS A 168 -19.04 -10.32 12.63
N ASP A 169 -18.19 -9.35 12.95
CA ASP A 169 -18.17 -8.66 14.22
C ASP A 169 -18.81 -7.26 14.08
N PRO A 170 -20.10 -7.10 14.47
CA PRO A 170 -20.82 -5.85 14.25
C PRO A 170 -20.24 -4.67 15.03
N TYR A 171 -19.63 -4.93 16.19
CA TYR A 171 -19.03 -3.86 17.01
C TYR A 171 -17.75 -3.35 16.36
N PHE A 172 -16.86 -4.27 15.98
CA PHE A 172 -15.62 -3.92 15.29
C PHE A 172 -15.90 -3.23 13.95
N VAL A 173 -16.84 -3.76 13.17
CA VAL A 173 -17.22 -3.18 11.88
C VAL A 173 -17.78 -1.77 12.05
N ASN A 174 -18.66 -1.54 13.03
CA ASN A 174 -19.19 -0.20 13.29
C ASN A 174 -18.09 0.82 13.64
N GLU A 175 -17.12 0.43 14.48
CA GLU A 175 -15.96 1.27 14.78
C GLU A 175 -15.10 1.54 13.54
N MET A 176 -14.82 0.49 12.76
CA MET A 176 -14.03 0.55 11.54
C MET A 176 -14.65 1.50 10.51
N ILE A 177 -15.95 1.38 10.26
CA ILE A 177 -16.68 2.23 9.31
C ILE A 177 -16.79 3.67 9.82
N THR A 178 -17.02 3.86 11.12
CA THR A 178 -17.05 5.19 11.73
C THR A 178 -15.71 5.90 11.57
N LYS A 179 -14.61 5.23 11.91
CA LYS A 179 -13.25 5.77 11.81
C LYS A 179 -12.88 6.08 10.36
N SER A 180 -13.15 5.14 9.45
CA SER A 180 -12.85 5.28 8.03
C SER A 180 -13.64 6.40 7.36
N THR A 181 -14.91 6.56 7.73
CA THR A 181 -15.75 7.67 7.24
C THR A 181 -15.22 9.02 7.70
N LYS A 182 -14.80 9.14 8.97
CA LYS A 182 -14.16 10.37 9.48
C LYS A 182 -12.85 10.65 8.75
N PHE A 183 -12.02 9.64 8.52
CA PHE A 183 -10.76 9.79 7.80
C PHE A 183 -10.98 10.20 6.33
N TRP A 184 -11.96 9.59 5.66
CA TRP A 184 -12.35 10.00 4.31
C TRP A 184 -12.75 11.48 4.25
N LYS A 185 -13.72 11.90 5.09
CA LYS A 185 -14.27 13.26 5.06
C LYS A 185 -13.27 14.34 5.47
N ASN A 186 -12.42 14.05 6.45
CA ASN A 186 -11.57 15.07 7.07
C ASN A 186 -10.12 15.06 6.55
N VAL A 187 -9.68 13.98 5.91
CA VAL A 187 -8.28 13.83 5.45
C VAL A 187 -8.23 13.61 3.94
N ILE A 188 -8.85 12.54 3.44
CA ILE A 188 -8.69 12.14 2.03
C ILE A 188 -9.43 13.09 1.09
N LEU A 189 -10.71 13.37 1.35
CA LEU A 189 -11.52 14.24 0.50
C LEU A 189 -10.92 15.66 0.39
N PRO A 190 -10.50 16.34 1.48
CA PRO A 190 -9.84 17.63 1.37
C PRO A 190 -8.54 17.58 0.57
N GLU A 191 -7.72 16.54 0.73
CA GLU A 191 -6.49 16.40 -0.05
C GLU A 191 -6.78 16.14 -1.55
N LEU A 192 -7.80 15.34 -1.89
CA LEU A 192 -8.20 15.14 -3.28
C LEU A 192 -8.66 16.45 -3.94
N MET A 193 -9.37 17.30 -3.20
CA MET A 193 -9.88 18.58 -3.68
C MET A 193 -8.82 19.68 -3.75
N THR A 194 -7.89 19.71 -2.80
CA THR A 194 -6.95 20.84 -2.64
C THR A 194 -5.53 20.53 -3.06
N ARG A 195 -5.15 19.25 -3.14
CA ARG A 195 -3.80 18.78 -3.52
C ARG A 195 -2.68 19.42 -2.70
N LYS A 196 -2.97 19.81 -1.44
CA LYS A 196 -2.06 20.61 -0.60
C LYS A 196 -0.75 19.88 -0.34
N LEU A 197 -0.79 18.59 -0.04
CA LEU A 197 0.43 17.80 0.18
C LEU A 197 1.23 17.65 -1.11
N GLU A 198 0.55 17.46 -2.24
CA GLU A 198 1.21 17.35 -3.54
C GLU A 198 1.91 18.66 -3.95
N ILE A 199 1.24 19.82 -3.80
CA ILE A 199 1.82 21.14 -4.10
C ILE A 199 2.99 21.46 -3.17
N ALA A 200 2.89 21.09 -1.89
CA ALA A 200 3.98 21.28 -0.94
C ALA A 200 5.23 20.47 -1.35
N ASP A 201 5.05 19.26 -1.88
CA ASP A 201 6.16 18.43 -2.38
C ASP A 201 6.85 19.07 -3.60
N VAL A 202 6.10 19.69 -4.52
CA VAL A 202 6.67 20.38 -5.68
C VAL A 202 7.52 21.56 -5.23
N LYS A 203 7.01 22.37 -4.29
CA LYS A 203 7.73 23.52 -3.75
C LYS A 203 9.03 23.12 -3.04
N THR A 204 9.03 22.01 -2.29
CA THR A 204 10.27 21.54 -1.62
C THR A 204 11.28 21.00 -2.62
N VAL A 205 10.84 20.32 -3.69
CA VAL A 205 11.74 19.84 -4.77
C VAL A 205 12.33 21.01 -5.56
N GLU A 206 11.53 22.03 -5.89
CA GLU A 206 12.01 23.24 -6.56
C GLU A 206 13.00 24.02 -5.69
N GLN A 207 12.76 24.11 -4.37
CA GLN A 207 13.70 24.73 -3.43
C GLN A 207 15.00 23.93 -3.26
N GLN A 208 14.99 22.61 -3.49
CA GLN A 208 16.19 21.76 -3.43
C GLN A 208 16.98 21.73 -4.74
N LYS A 209 16.41 22.21 -5.85
CA LYS A 209 17.11 22.45 -7.11
C LYS A 209 17.80 23.82 -7.06
N GLU A 210 18.77 23.97 -6.15
CA GLU A 210 19.71 25.08 -6.31
C GLU A 210 20.48 24.85 -7.61
N GLU A 211 20.28 25.68 -8.63
CA GLU A 211 21.07 25.61 -9.86
C GLU A 211 22.55 25.79 -9.49
N ILE A 212 23.30 24.70 -9.64
CA ILE A 212 24.72 24.68 -9.31
C ILE A 212 25.47 25.31 -10.46
N PHE A 213 26.18 26.39 -10.17
CA PHE A 213 27.04 27.08 -11.12
C PHE A 213 28.49 27.06 -10.64
N CYS A 214 29.39 27.62 -11.44
CA CYS A 214 30.81 27.82 -11.11
C CYS A 214 31.63 26.53 -10.95
N ILE A 215 32.96 26.66 -11.02
CA ILE A 215 33.91 25.56 -10.78
C ILE A 215 33.83 24.97 -9.38
N CYS A 216 33.31 25.72 -8.40
CA CYS A 216 33.20 25.26 -7.02
C CYS A 216 31.97 24.36 -6.77
N LYS A 217 31.10 24.20 -7.77
CA LYS A 217 29.85 23.45 -7.68
C LYS A 217 28.94 23.91 -6.52
N LYS A 218 28.85 25.22 -6.31
CA LYS A 218 27.96 25.83 -5.32
C LYS A 218 26.96 26.76 -6.00
N SER A 219 25.82 26.97 -5.36
CA SER A 219 24.75 27.84 -5.84
C SER A 219 25.10 29.33 -5.79
N ASN A 220 24.24 30.17 -6.34
CA ASN A 220 24.38 31.63 -6.37
C ASN A 220 24.01 32.31 -5.02
N SER A 221 24.17 31.62 -3.89
CA SER A 221 23.63 32.04 -2.59
C SER A 221 24.42 33.17 -1.91
N ASN A 222 24.62 34.30 -2.60
CA ASN A 222 25.12 35.62 -2.13
C ASN A 222 26.46 36.12 -2.72
N TRP A 223 26.81 35.76 -3.95
CA TRP A 223 28.07 36.19 -4.56
C TRP A 223 27.85 36.76 -5.97
N ASP A 224 28.59 37.81 -6.32
CA ASP A 224 28.62 38.30 -7.69
C ASP A 224 29.13 37.19 -8.63
N MET A 225 28.44 37.04 -9.76
CA MET A 225 28.67 36.03 -10.77
C MET A 225 29.05 36.67 -12.10
N LEU A 226 29.96 36.01 -12.83
CA LEU A 226 30.42 36.44 -14.14
C LEU A 226 30.23 35.31 -15.16
N GLY A 227 29.50 35.60 -16.23
CA GLY A 227 29.26 34.68 -17.35
C GLY A 227 30.38 34.70 -18.39
N CYS A 228 30.69 33.55 -18.97
CA CYS A 228 31.66 33.40 -20.07
C CYS A 228 30.99 33.47 -21.43
N ASP A 229 31.41 34.40 -22.29
CA ASP A 229 30.85 34.59 -23.65
C ASP A 229 31.19 33.48 -24.66
N CYS A 230 31.82 32.39 -24.22
CA CYS A 230 32.19 31.25 -25.09
C CYS A 230 31.49 29.94 -24.71
N CYS A 231 31.19 29.71 -23.43
CA CYS A 231 30.60 28.45 -22.97
C CYS A 231 29.31 28.65 -22.16
N ASP A 232 28.85 29.90 -22.03
CA ASP A 232 27.66 30.32 -21.29
C ASP A 232 27.60 29.84 -19.83
N GLN A 233 28.76 29.45 -19.28
CA GLN A 233 28.90 29.06 -17.87
C GLN A 233 29.12 30.30 -16.99
N TRP A 234 28.58 30.24 -15.77
CA TRP A 234 28.67 31.31 -14.78
C TRP A 234 29.63 30.95 -13.66
N PHE A 235 30.39 31.92 -13.18
CA PHE A 235 31.45 31.72 -12.18
C PHE A 235 31.44 32.81 -11.12
N HIS A 236 31.62 32.44 -9.85
CA HIS A 236 31.76 33.42 -8.76
C HIS A 236 33.05 34.22 -8.95
N LEU A 237 32.99 35.53 -8.73
CA LEU A 237 34.17 36.40 -8.83
C LEU A 237 35.31 35.90 -7.92
N ILE A 238 34.98 35.47 -6.71
CA ILE A 238 35.99 34.97 -5.75
C ILE A 238 36.61 33.65 -6.20
N CYS A 239 35.82 32.74 -6.79
CA CYS A 239 36.36 31.49 -7.35
C CYS A 239 37.32 31.76 -8.52
N LEU A 240 37.13 32.88 -9.23
CA LEU A 240 38.04 33.38 -10.27
C LEU A 240 39.16 34.28 -9.71
N LYS A 241 39.21 34.50 -8.39
CA LYS A 241 40.13 35.43 -7.71
C LYS A 241 40.03 36.88 -8.21
N LEU A 242 38.84 37.28 -8.67
CA LEU A 242 38.51 38.64 -9.08
C LEU A 242 37.91 39.41 -7.90
N LYS A 243 38.37 40.64 -7.69
CA LYS A 243 37.81 41.54 -6.67
C LYS A 243 36.64 42.37 -7.20
N ASN A 244 36.58 42.61 -8.51
CA ASN A 244 35.57 43.42 -9.18
C ASN A 244 35.26 42.81 -10.55
N LEU A 245 34.10 43.14 -11.10
CA LEU A 245 33.74 42.78 -12.47
C LEU A 245 34.74 43.38 -13.48
N PRO A 246 35.19 42.60 -14.48
CA PRO A 246 36.02 43.13 -15.56
C PRO A 246 35.31 44.24 -16.33
N LYS A 247 36.04 45.30 -16.69
CA LYS A 247 35.50 46.42 -17.49
C LYS A 247 35.41 46.13 -18.99
N THR A 248 35.81 44.94 -19.41
CA THR A 248 35.83 44.54 -20.83
C THR A 248 34.42 44.15 -21.28
N LYS A 249 34.04 44.54 -22.51
CA LYS A 249 32.73 44.14 -23.10
C LYS A 249 32.60 42.64 -23.34
N VAL A 250 33.73 41.93 -23.43
CA VAL A 250 33.78 40.49 -23.65
C VAL A 250 34.67 39.87 -22.57
N TRP A 251 34.25 38.75 -22.01
CA TRP A 251 35.00 38.00 -21.03
C TRP A 251 34.91 36.49 -21.27
N TYR A 252 36.05 35.82 -21.18
CA TYR A 252 36.16 34.37 -21.29
C TYR A 252 36.68 33.78 -19.99
N CYS A 253 36.19 32.59 -19.61
CA CYS A 253 36.67 31.84 -18.46
C CYS A 253 38.10 31.29 -18.68
N PRO A 254 38.84 30.91 -17.63
CA PRO A 254 40.21 30.41 -17.75
C PRO A 254 40.37 29.27 -18.76
N THR A 255 39.40 28.35 -18.81
CA THR A 255 39.40 27.22 -19.75
C THR A 255 39.18 27.67 -21.20
N CYS A 256 38.25 28.59 -21.45
CA CYS A 256 38.00 29.11 -22.80
C CYS A 256 39.12 30.03 -23.28
N ARG A 257 39.82 30.72 -22.37
CA ARG A 257 41.02 31.52 -22.70
C ARG A 257 42.19 30.65 -23.17
N GLN A 258 42.36 29.45 -22.62
CA GLN A 258 43.44 28.53 -23.01
C GLN A 258 43.19 27.81 -24.35
N LYS A 259 41.94 27.82 -24.84
CA LYS A 259 41.55 27.21 -26.12
C LYS A 259 41.57 28.20 -27.30
N LYS A 260 41.96 29.45 -27.05
CA LYS A 260 42.20 30.49 -28.05
C LYS A 260 43.70 30.76 -28.13
#